data_AF-A0A1J1J362-F1
#
_entry.id   AF-A0A1J1J362-F1
#
_cell.length_a   1.000
_cell.length_b   1.000
_cell.length_c   1.000
_cell.angle_alpha   90.00
_cell.angle_beta   90.00
_cell.angle_gamma   90.00
#
_symmetry.space_group_name_H-M   'P 1'
#
loop_
_entity.id
_entity.type
_entity.pdbx_description
1 polymer ?
#
loop_
_entity_poly.entity_id
_entity_poly.type
_entity_poly.pdbx_seq_one_letter_code
_entity_poly.pdbx_strand_id
1 'polypeptide(L)'
;MYAFRNSGFTKEQLTNLGVTSKDVPVAAPTSLFPPLVSRPIEIEKSEELEYKVDWKVQFQNDLFEVHSNLDLNLTDDSYSSKVANAIEREHKKKVQLKFAWNLMPAELRPSNKRRSPNKSNKAKKLKVVPSEIVEEKLKILEQKEKENPEGEERSTKGDNESDDDINDDGEEKMEDQEMDDDIDYGNNYFDNGEGYNDEDDNLDEGDGNLSNEEITRKRNRIFDFEQKKQRSNVGRVEKIEVRYLGTPEDATMMMNKKLSTPYNCAQHISESKCKTSAVALLNNKILWDMHRPLEDSCTLQLLSFKMNDPGAVNATFWRSCSFFLGAVLQKTFKENAGLFLHSFTKPNVRSGSFVHDIALNESDWKPSKEDFFTLKVEMTKFATQNLKVERLEVSHDIALEMFKENPFKREQLPSISNSNNGIVTLYRAGDHIDISKGPMVASTSFLGTSAIASVHKISAENASCNLYRVQGVALPTGISMNSFAFNNILVERARKLNPVGLQQTQEENEEQHIEQSPILQQSAN
;
A
#
# COMPACT_ATOMS: atom_id res chain seq x y z
N MET A 1 -5.11 15.16 -30.16
CA MET A 1 -4.76 15.84 -31.43
C MET A 1 -4.03 17.14 -31.06
N TYR A 2 -2.70 17.10 -30.98
CA TYR A 2 -1.84 18.30 -30.85
C TYR A 2 -0.54 18.02 -31.59
N ALA A 3 -0.38 18.68 -32.74
CA ALA A 3 0.88 18.70 -33.50
C ALA A 3 0.99 20.06 -34.20
N PHE A 4 1.52 21.07 -33.50
CA PHE A 4 1.98 22.29 -34.14
C PHE A 4 3.42 22.08 -34.64
N ARG A 5 3.56 22.08 -35.97
CA ARG A 5 4.84 22.04 -36.68
C ARG A 5 5.58 23.36 -36.50
N ASN A 6 6.77 23.33 -35.90
CA ASN A 6 7.74 24.42 -36.03
C ASN A 6 8.24 24.46 -37.48
N SER A 7 7.90 25.53 -38.21
CA SER A 7 8.42 25.82 -39.55
C SER A 7 9.30 27.07 -39.48
N GLY A 8 10.57 26.88 -39.12
CA GLY A 8 11.61 27.90 -39.28
C GLY A 8 12.38 27.66 -40.59
N PHE A 9 12.70 28.73 -41.31
CA PHE A 9 13.48 28.64 -42.55
C PHE A 9 14.88 28.06 -42.29
N THR A 10 15.32 27.15 -43.15
CA THR A 10 16.66 26.57 -43.09
C THR A 10 17.71 27.59 -43.54
N LYS A 11 18.96 27.39 -43.12
CA LYS A 11 20.10 28.26 -43.46
C LYS A 11 20.28 28.44 -44.97
N GLU A 12 19.93 27.43 -45.76
CA GLU A 12 19.97 27.45 -47.22
C GLU A 12 18.85 28.30 -47.86
N GLN A 13 17.69 28.35 -47.21
CA GLN A 13 16.58 29.21 -47.66
C GLN A 13 16.88 30.68 -47.40
N LEU A 14 17.59 31.00 -46.32
CA LEU A 14 18.03 32.36 -45.99
C LEU A 14 19.16 32.86 -46.92
N THR A 15 20.02 31.97 -47.41
CA THR A 15 21.04 32.33 -48.41
C THR A 15 20.43 32.59 -49.79
N ASN A 16 19.39 31.85 -50.19
CA ASN A 16 18.69 32.10 -51.46
C ASN A 16 17.85 33.39 -51.45
N LEU A 17 17.46 33.87 -50.27
CA LEU A 17 16.77 35.15 -50.09
C LEU A 17 17.73 36.36 -50.00
N GLY A 18 19.04 36.15 -50.14
CA GLY A 18 20.03 37.24 -50.22
C GLY A 18 20.30 37.98 -48.91
N VAL A 19 19.98 37.38 -47.76
CA VAL A 19 20.04 38.07 -46.45
C VAL A 19 21.44 38.03 -45.80
N THR A 20 22.40 37.28 -46.33
CA THR A 20 23.77 37.26 -45.78
C THR A 20 24.72 38.13 -46.59
N SER A 21 25.05 39.31 -46.05
CA SER A 21 26.10 40.19 -46.53
C SER A 21 27.48 39.54 -46.39
N LYS A 22 28.17 39.40 -47.53
CA LYS A 22 29.61 39.28 -47.77
C LYS A 22 30.51 39.05 -46.54
N ASP A 23 31.17 37.89 -46.54
CA ASP A 23 32.28 37.55 -45.65
C ASP A 23 33.40 38.60 -45.70
N VAL A 24 33.79 39.09 -44.53
CA VAL A 24 35.05 39.84 -44.32
C VAL A 24 36.13 38.81 -43.95
N PRO A 25 37.30 38.79 -44.60
CA PRO A 25 38.36 37.86 -44.23
C PRO A 25 39.06 38.37 -42.97
N VAL A 26 38.69 37.84 -41.81
CA VAL A 26 39.51 38.00 -40.60
C VAL A 26 40.63 36.96 -40.67
N ALA A 27 41.82 37.42 -41.04
CA ALA A 27 43.05 36.66 -40.93
C ALA A 27 43.40 36.44 -39.44
N ALA A 28 42.88 35.38 -38.84
CA ALA A 28 43.46 34.80 -37.64
C ALA A 28 44.45 33.69 -38.07
N PRO A 29 45.67 33.61 -37.50
CA PRO A 29 46.57 32.52 -37.83
C PRO A 29 45.92 31.18 -37.41
N THR A 30 45.97 30.19 -38.30
CA THR A 30 45.50 28.83 -38.02
C THR A 30 46.19 28.30 -36.77
N SER A 31 45.44 27.72 -35.84
CA SER A 31 46.00 27.14 -34.62
C SER A 31 47.09 26.13 -34.98
N LEU A 32 48.27 26.28 -34.35
CA LEU A 32 49.47 25.46 -34.61
C LEU A 32 49.25 23.95 -34.40
N PHE A 33 48.13 23.54 -33.81
CA PHE A 33 47.71 22.16 -33.67
C PHE A 33 46.21 22.02 -33.99
N PRO A 34 45.80 20.93 -34.67
CA PRO A 34 44.37 20.64 -34.83
C PRO A 34 43.76 20.33 -33.45
N PRO A 35 42.51 20.76 -33.18
CA PRO A 35 41.83 20.43 -31.94
C PRO A 35 41.68 18.92 -31.81
N LEU A 36 42.31 18.34 -30.78
CA LEU A 36 42.20 16.92 -30.49
C LEU A 36 40.77 16.59 -30.08
N VAL A 37 40.12 15.71 -30.84
CA VAL A 37 38.79 15.18 -30.51
C VAL A 37 38.95 14.23 -29.33
N SER A 38 38.70 14.69 -28.10
CA SER A 38 38.62 13.80 -26.94
C SER A 38 37.31 13.00 -27.00
N ARG A 39 37.29 11.91 -27.77
CA ARG A 39 36.25 10.90 -27.58
C ARG A 39 36.63 10.09 -26.34
N PRO A 40 35.74 9.95 -25.33
CA PRO A 40 35.99 9.02 -24.24
C PRO A 40 36.20 7.63 -24.83
N ILE A 41 37.25 6.95 -24.38
CA ILE A 41 37.58 5.58 -24.81
C ILE A 41 36.38 4.69 -24.47
N GLU A 42 35.86 3.95 -25.45
CA GLU A 42 34.84 2.94 -25.22
C GLU A 42 35.41 1.90 -24.26
N ILE A 43 34.83 1.80 -23.07
CA ILE A 43 35.23 0.81 -22.08
C ILE A 43 34.81 -0.55 -22.62
N GLU A 44 35.78 -1.41 -22.92
CA GLU A 44 35.49 -2.79 -23.30
C GLU A 44 34.72 -3.47 -22.16
N LYS A 45 33.47 -3.84 -22.45
CA LYS A 45 32.63 -4.58 -21.53
C LYS A 45 33.09 -6.03 -21.51
N SER A 46 33.99 -6.36 -20.59
CA SER A 46 34.21 -7.76 -20.22
C SER A 46 32.91 -8.33 -19.63
N GLU A 47 32.61 -9.60 -19.89
CA GLU A 47 31.46 -10.33 -19.33
C GLU A 47 31.39 -10.20 -17.80
N GLU A 48 32.55 -10.15 -17.12
CA GLU A 48 32.62 -9.94 -15.66
C GLU A 48 32.16 -8.54 -15.24
N LEU A 49 32.42 -7.52 -16.08
CA LEU A 49 32.02 -6.14 -15.81
C LEU A 49 30.51 -5.97 -16.01
N GLU A 50 29.97 -6.62 -17.03
CA GLU A 50 28.53 -6.63 -17.33
C GLU A 50 27.75 -7.33 -16.21
N TYR A 51 28.22 -8.49 -15.76
CA TYR A 51 27.65 -9.16 -14.57
C TYR A 51 27.67 -8.27 -13.32
N LYS A 52 28.76 -7.52 -13.08
CA LYS A 52 28.84 -6.58 -11.94
C LYS A 52 27.89 -5.39 -12.08
N VAL A 53 27.66 -4.90 -13.30
CA VAL A 53 26.70 -3.82 -13.57
C VAL A 53 25.28 -4.33 -13.35
N ASP A 54 24.93 -5.49 -13.88
CA ASP A 54 23.62 -6.11 -13.71
C ASP A 54 23.34 -6.40 -12.24
N TRP A 55 24.32 -6.95 -11.52
CA TRP A 55 24.21 -7.18 -10.08
C TRP A 55 24.01 -5.87 -9.30
N LYS A 56 24.72 -4.80 -9.69
CA LYS A 56 24.58 -3.49 -9.04
C LYS A 56 23.20 -2.87 -9.30
N VAL A 57 22.66 -3.00 -10.52
CA VAL A 57 21.32 -2.52 -10.87
C VAL A 57 20.26 -3.33 -10.10
N GLN A 58 20.40 -4.65 -10.07
CA GLN A 58 19.50 -5.53 -9.32
C GLN A 58 19.53 -5.20 -7.82
N PHE A 59 20.72 -5.05 -7.23
CA PHE A 59 20.87 -4.66 -5.82
C PHE A 59 20.28 -3.28 -5.52
N GLN A 60 20.43 -2.30 -6.42
CA GLN A 60 19.82 -0.97 -6.25
C GLN A 60 18.30 -1.03 -6.30
N ASN A 61 17.72 -1.81 -7.22
CA ASN A 61 16.28 -2.02 -7.30
C ASN A 61 15.76 -2.71 -6.03
N ASP A 62 16.44 -3.77 -5.57
CA ASP A 62 16.09 -4.47 -4.34
C ASP A 62 16.17 -3.53 -3.11
N LEU A 63 17.18 -2.65 -3.05
CA LEU A 63 17.34 -1.69 -1.96
C LEU A 63 16.22 -0.63 -1.99
N PHE A 64 15.77 -0.19 -3.17
CA PHE A 64 14.62 0.70 -3.32
C PHE A 64 13.34 0.04 -2.80
N GLU A 65 13.15 -1.27 -3.04
CA GLU A 65 12.02 -2.04 -2.49
C GLU A 65 12.06 -2.18 -0.95
N VAL A 66 13.25 -2.14 -0.34
CA VAL A 66 13.40 -2.16 1.12
C VAL A 66 13.14 -0.79 1.74
N HIS A 67 13.55 0.29 1.08
CA HIS A 67 13.36 1.66 1.59
C HIS A 67 11.94 2.18 1.49
N SER A 68 11.09 1.62 0.61
CA SER A 68 9.65 1.90 0.65
C SER A 68 8.93 1.29 1.86
N ASN A 69 9.62 0.43 2.64
CA ASN A 69 9.09 -0.27 3.82
C ASN A 69 9.73 0.18 5.14
N LEU A 70 10.44 1.31 5.17
CA LEU A 70 10.92 1.89 6.42
C LEU A 70 9.87 2.86 6.97
N ASP A 71 9.23 2.48 8.08
CA ASP A 71 8.41 3.38 8.88
C ASP A 71 9.22 4.63 9.25
N LEU A 72 8.87 5.76 8.62
CA LEU A 72 9.29 7.06 9.10
C LEU A 72 8.51 7.33 10.40
N ASN A 73 9.14 7.05 11.53
CA ASN A 73 8.72 7.56 12.83
C ASN A 73 8.81 9.10 12.80
N LEU A 74 7.76 9.73 12.29
CA LEU A 74 7.48 11.15 12.46
C LEU A 74 6.91 11.30 13.87
N THR A 75 7.81 11.59 14.81
CA THR A 75 7.40 12.15 16.10
C THR A 75 6.89 13.57 15.84
N ASP A 76 5.61 13.79 16.14
CA ASP A 76 4.97 15.10 16.22
C ASP A 76 5.84 16.06 17.04
N ASP A 77 6.22 17.19 16.44
CA ASP A 77 6.51 18.43 17.16
C ASP A 77 6.52 19.63 16.19
N SER A 78 5.48 20.46 16.33
CA SER A 78 5.37 21.87 15.92
C SER A 78 5.72 22.23 14.47
N TYR A 79 4.66 22.29 13.65
CA TYR A 79 4.66 22.70 12.26
C TYR A 79 4.72 24.24 12.11
N SER A 80 5.65 24.73 11.28
CA SER A 80 5.54 25.91 10.40
C SER A 80 6.76 26.85 10.37
N SER A 81 7.53 27.06 11.45
CA SER A 81 8.64 28.04 11.42
C SER A 81 10.04 27.43 11.18
N LYS A 82 10.21 26.13 11.47
CA LYS A 82 11.47 25.40 11.24
C LYS A 82 11.60 24.86 9.81
N VAL A 83 10.51 24.59 9.11
CA VAL A 83 10.50 24.01 7.76
C VAL A 83 11.00 25.03 6.72
N ALA A 84 10.53 26.28 6.78
CA ALA A 84 11.02 27.34 5.89
C ALA A 84 12.53 27.57 6.01
N ASN A 85 13.04 27.60 7.25
CA ASN A 85 14.47 27.75 7.54
C ASN A 85 15.30 26.47 7.29
N ALA A 86 14.67 25.30 7.16
CA ALA A 86 15.34 24.04 6.85
C ALA A 86 15.48 23.85 5.33
N ILE A 87 14.46 24.21 4.56
CA ILE A 87 14.46 24.15 3.09
C ILE A 87 15.56 25.04 2.52
N GLU A 88 15.69 26.29 2.99
CA GLU A 88 16.78 27.20 2.54
C GLU A 88 18.19 26.68 2.88
N ARG A 89 18.34 25.90 3.95
CA ARG A 89 19.63 25.31 4.34
C ARG A 89 19.97 24.04 3.57
N GLU A 90 18.98 23.28 3.10
CA GLU A 90 19.20 22.06 2.32
C GLU A 90 19.67 22.33 0.89
N HIS A 91 19.17 23.39 0.24
CA HIS A 91 19.60 23.72 -1.13
C HIS A 91 21.10 24.06 -1.27
N LYS A 92 21.80 24.37 -0.17
CA LYS A 92 23.24 24.69 -0.18
C LYS A 92 24.17 23.52 0.19
N LYS A 93 23.65 22.37 0.65
CA LYS A 93 24.50 21.21 1.01
C LYS A 93 24.27 20.07 0.02
N LYS A 94 25.30 19.69 -0.74
CA LYS A 94 25.31 18.39 -1.44
C LYS A 94 25.02 17.30 -0.42
N VAL A 95 23.85 16.66 -0.53
CA VAL A 95 23.41 15.57 0.35
C VAL A 95 24.46 14.46 0.30
N GLN A 96 25.22 14.29 1.39
CA GLN A 96 26.04 13.10 1.56
C GLN A 96 25.12 11.97 2.07
N LEU A 97 24.85 11.01 1.20
CA LEU A 97 24.15 9.78 1.56
C LEU A 97 24.92 9.07 2.67
N LYS A 98 24.31 8.94 3.85
CA LYS A 98 24.88 8.18 4.98
C LYS A 98 24.58 6.71 4.78
N PHE A 99 25.52 5.98 4.18
CA PHE A 99 25.44 4.52 4.09
C PHE A 99 25.95 3.87 5.39
N ALA A 100 25.24 2.85 5.87
CA ALA A 100 25.70 2.00 6.97
C ALA A 100 26.75 1.00 6.47
N TRP A 101 27.98 1.47 6.27
CA TRP A 101 29.09 0.70 5.66
C TRP A 101 29.42 -0.63 6.36
N ASN A 102 29.01 -0.80 7.62
CA ASN A 102 29.23 -2.02 8.41
C ASN A 102 28.42 -3.22 7.89
N LEU A 103 27.30 -2.98 7.22
CA LEU A 103 26.43 -4.00 6.63
C LEU A 103 26.85 -4.37 5.19
N MET A 104 27.82 -3.66 4.60
CA MET A 104 28.32 -3.98 3.27
C MET A 104 29.50 -4.96 3.31
N PRO A 105 29.64 -5.83 2.29
CA PRO A 105 30.83 -6.63 2.05
C PRO A 105 32.10 -5.77 2.05
N ALA A 106 33.21 -6.32 2.51
CA ALA A 106 34.45 -5.57 2.73
C ALA A 106 35.01 -4.90 1.46
N GLU A 107 34.68 -5.47 0.30
CA GLU A 107 35.10 -5.06 -1.04
C GLU A 107 34.45 -3.76 -1.51
N LEU A 108 33.26 -3.42 -0.98
CA LEU A 108 32.48 -2.23 -1.34
C LEU A 108 32.62 -1.10 -0.33
N ARG A 109 33.35 -1.33 0.77
CA ARG A 109 33.63 -0.28 1.75
C ARG A 109 34.67 0.68 1.16
N PRO A 110 34.49 2.01 1.28
CA PRO A 110 35.46 2.99 0.80
C PRO A 110 36.84 2.71 1.42
N SER A 111 37.78 2.24 0.60
CA SER A 111 39.14 1.98 1.06
C SER A 111 39.89 3.30 1.19
N ASN A 112 40.12 3.76 2.43
CA ASN A 112 40.95 4.92 2.72
C ASN A 112 42.45 4.61 2.51
N LYS A 113 42.85 4.10 1.35
CA LYS A 113 44.26 4.11 0.94
C LYS A 113 44.60 5.50 0.41
N ARG A 114 44.87 6.43 1.33
CA ARG A 114 45.52 7.69 0.99
C ARG A 114 46.90 7.39 0.40
N ARG A 115 47.12 7.71 -0.87
CA ARG A 115 48.46 7.84 -1.44
C ARG A 115 49.18 8.94 -0.66
N SER A 116 50.24 8.60 0.07
CA SER A 116 51.09 9.58 0.76
C SER A 116 51.81 10.46 -0.26
N PRO A 117 51.65 11.79 -0.25
CA PRO A 117 52.57 12.67 -0.96
C PRO A 117 53.88 12.78 -0.17
N ASN A 118 55.00 12.90 -0.89
CA ASN A 118 56.35 12.99 -0.33
C ASN A 118 56.52 14.13 0.68
N LYS A 119 57.34 13.87 1.70
CA LYS A 119 57.76 14.83 2.72
C LYS A 119 58.51 16.00 2.08
N SER A 120 57.93 17.20 2.10
CA SER A 120 58.68 18.44 2.15
C SER A 120 57.93 19.52 2.94
N ASN A 121 58.70 20.15 3.83
CA ASN A 121 58.48 21.44 4.51
C ASN A 121 57.39 21.54 5.59
N LYS A 122 57.85 21.37 6.84
CA LYS A 122 57.22 21.88 8.06
C LYS A 122 57.19 23.41 8.05
N ALA A 123 56.02 24.02 8.29
CA ALA A 123 55.91 25.38 8.81
C ALA A 123 54.81 25.50 9.89
N LYS A 124 55.33 25.66 11.12
CA LYS A 124 54.85 26.13 12.43
C LYS A 124 53.36 26.43 12.68
N LYS A 125 52.82 25.80 13.74
CA LYS A 125 51.60 26.17 14.49
C LYS A 125 51.79 27.54 15.17
N LEU A 126 50.83 28.45 15.02
CA LEU A 126 50.75 29.69 15.78
C LEU A 126 50.23 29.41 17.20
N LYS A 127 50.93 29.99 18.19
CA LYS A 127 50.59 29.94 19.62
C LYS A 127 49.44 30.92 19.91
N VAL A 128 48.50 30.49 20.73
CA VAL A 128 47.42 31.32 21.30
C VAL A 128 48.04 32.31 22.30
N VAL A 129 47.66 33.59 22.21
CA VAL A 129 48.12 34.66 23.12
C VAL A 129 47.13 34.77 24.30
N PRO A 130 47.58 34.96 25.55
CA PRO A 130 46.71 35.07 26.72
C PRO A 130 45.80 36.31 26.70
N SER A 131 44.63 36.18 27.33
CA SER A 131 43.47 37.09 27.30
C SER A 131 43.68 38.47 27.93
N GLU A 132 44.73 38.67 28.72
CA GLU A 132 44.95 39.90 29.50
C GLU A 132 45.37 41.10 28.62
N ILE A 133 45.94 40.87 27.43
CA ILE A 133 46.40 41.93 26.51
C ILE A 133 45.23 42.55 25.72
N VAL A 134 44.10 41.85 25.63
CA VAL A 134 42.92 42.32 24.87
C VAL A 134 42.13 43.36 25.67
N GLU A 135 42.06 43.18 26.99
CA GLU A 135 41.30 44.07 27.88
C GLU A 135 41.97 45.45 28.05
N GLU A 136 43.31 45.51 28.08
CA GLU A 136 44.04 46.78 28.10
C GLU A 136 43.84 47.59 26.81
N LYS A 137 43.76 46.93 25.66
CA LYS A 137 43.52 47.61 24.38
C LYS A 137 42.10 48.16 24.26
N LEU A 138 41.11 47.48 24.85
CA LEU A 138 39.71 47.93 24.86
C LEU A 138 39.52 49.18 25.72
N LYS A 139 40.18 49.27 26.88
CA LYS A 139 40.15 50.48 27.73
C LYS A 139 40.77 51.71 27.07
N ILE A 140 41.83 51.51 26.27
CA ILE A 140 42.48 52.60 25.53
C ILE A 140 41.59 53.12 24.39
N LEU A 141 40.76 52.25 23.79
CA LEU A 141 39.82 52.61 22.74
C LEU A 141 38.60 53.38 23.28
N GLU A 142 38.10 52.99 24.45
CA GLU A 142 36.96 53.65 25.12
C GLU A 142 37.30 55.06 25.63
N GLN A 143 38.56 55.30 26.03
CA GLN A 143 39.04 56.64 26.37
C GLN A 143 39.21 57.55 25.14
N LYS A 144 39.42 56.97 23.96
CA LYS A 144 39.64 57.70 22.71
C LYS A 144 38.35 58.17 22.03
N GLU A 145 37.21 57.57 22.37
CA GLU A 145 35.88 58.02 21.93
C GLU A 145 35.31 59.18 22.76
N LYS A 146 35.81 59.40 23.99
CA LYS A 146 35.33 60.50 24.85
C LYS A 146 35.95 61.88 24.53
N GLU A 147 36.96 61.94 23.66
CA GLU A 147 37.72 63.18 23.41
C GLU A 147 37.50 63.84 22.05
N ASN A 148 36.51 63.45 21.24
CA ASN A 148 36.30 64.09 19.94
C ASN A 148 34.83 64.50 19.69
N PRO A 149 34.47 65.79 19.89
CA PRO A 149 33.21 66.35 19.44
C PRO A 149 33.37 66.98 18.03
N GLU A 150 32.24 67.09 17.32
CA GLU A 150 31.95 67.97 16.16
C GLU A 150 32.08 67.46 14.69
N GLY A 151 30.95 67.65 13.98
CA GLY A 151 30.80 67.88 12.53
C GLY A 151 30.31 66.69 11.69
N GLU A 152 29.23 66.69 10.89
CA GLU A 152 28.26 67.70 10.40
C GLU A 152 26.97 66.99 9.87
N GLU A 153 25.92 67.80 9.70
CA GLU A 153 24.48 67.59 9.42
C GLU A 153 24.11 67.01 8.03
N ARG A 154 22.90 66.50 7.70
CA ARG A 154 21.51 67.09 7.58
C ARG A 154 20.59 65.94 7.09
N SER A 155 19.26 65.83 7.24
CA SER A 155 18.16 66.74 7.59
C SER A 155 16.88 65.92 7.94
N THR A 156 16.36 66.16 9.15
CA THR A 156 14.97 66.36 9.63
C THR A 156 13.70 65.98 8.82
N LYS A 157 12.81 65.21 9.48
CA LYS A 157 11.40 65.50 9.91
C LYS A 157 10.81 64.19 10.48
N GLY A 158 10.43 64.06 11.77
CA GLY A 158 9.39 64.79 12.53
C GLY A 158 8.05 64.05 12.33
N ASP A 159 7.26 63.62 13.31
CA ASP A 159 7.09 63.94 14.73
C ASP A 159 6.31 62.77 15.42
N ASN A 160 6.66 62.42 16.67
CA ASN A 160 5.89 62.57 17.94
C ASN A 160 4.94 61.41 18.30
N GLU A 161 5.27 60.66 19.36
CA GLU A 161 4.77 60.77 20.77
C GLU A 161 3.56 59.84 20.97
N SER A 162 3.35 59.10 22.05
CA SER A 162 3.86 59.15 23.43
C SER A 162 3.61 57.81 24.13
N ASP A 163 4.32 57.62 25.25
CA ASP A 163 4.20 56.61 26.29
C ASP A 163 2.76 56.34 26.80
N ASP A 164 2.49 55.13 27.28
CA ASP A 164 2.45 54.85 28.73
C ASP A 164 2.09 53.38 29.01
N ASP A 165 3.01 52.69 29.69
CA ASP A 165 2.74 51.49 30.47
C ASP A 165 1.97 51.86 31.75
N ILE A 166 1.02 51.03 32.19
CA ILE A 166 0.87 50.61 33.61
C ILE A 166 -0.12 49.43 33.68
N ASN A 167 0.33 48.41 34.42
CA ASN A 167 -0.40 47.21 34.84
C ASN A 167 -1.53 47.55 35.84
N ASP A 168 -2.64 46.80 35.81
CA ASP A 168 -3.30 46.37 37.04
C ASP A 168 -4.14 45.10 36.82
N ASP A 169 -4.14 44.28 37.86
CA ASP A 169 -4.68 42.93 37.98
C ASP A 169 -6.20 42.92 38.23
N GLY A 170 -6.85 41.81 37.84
CA GLY A 170 -7.82 41.15 38.72
C GLY A 170 -9.32 41.43 38.55
N GLU A 171 -10.04 40.31 38.39
CA GLU A 171 -11.44 40.01 38.78
C GLU A 171 -12.58 40.10 37.75
N GLU A 172 -13.08 38.88 37.50
CA GLU A 172 -14.40 38.38 37.07
C GLU A 172 -15.54 39.37 36.78
N LYS A 173 -16.21 39.14 35.64
CA LYS A 173 -17.68 39.12 35.55
C LYS A 173 -18.15 38.30 34.34
N MET A 174 -19.04 37.35 34.62
CA MET A 174 -19.92 36.72 33.63
C MET A 174 -20.85 37.80 33.06
N GLU A 175 -20.97 37.86 31.74
CA GLU A 175 -22.07 38.54 31.06
C GLU A 175 -22.79 37.53 30.16
N ASP A 176 -24.03 37.26 30.56
CA ASP A 176 -25.06 36.56 29.81
C ASP A 176 -25.33 37.32 28.51
N GLN A 177 -25.22 36.65 27.36
CA GLN A 177 -25.89 37.07 26.15
C GLN A 177 -27.05 36.12 25.89
N GLU A 178 -28.21 36.55 26.37
CA GLU A 178 -29.54 36.15 25.91
C GLU A 178 -29.59 36.33 24.38
N MET A 179 -29.64 35.22 23.64
CA MET A 179 -30.03 35.21 22.23
C MET A 179 -31.44 34.61 22.20
N ASP A 180 -32.38 35.47 21.81
CA ASP A 180 -33.81 35.26 21.77
C ASP A 180 -34.22 33.97 21.02
N ASP A 181 -35.11 33.23 21.69
CA ASP A 181 -35.90 32.14 21.15
C ASP A 181 -36.99 32.70 20.21
N ASP A 182 -36.67 32.88 18.92
CA ASP A 182 -37.69 32.94 17.88
C ASP A 182 -38.11 31.53 17.47
N ILE A 183 -39.20 31.13 18.11
CA ILE A 183 -40.06 29.98 17.88
C ILE A 183 -40.45 29.85 16.39
N ASP A 184 -39.82 28.92 15.66
CA ASP A 184 -40.32 28.41 14.37
C ASP A 184 -41.16 27.12 14.55
N TYR A 185 -42.07 27.16 15.53
CA TYR A 185 -43.03 26.09 15.80
C TYR A 185 -44.23 26.24 14.86
N GLY A 186 -43.98 26.16 13.56
CA GLY A 186 -44.99 26.53 12.55
C GLY A 186 -45.02 25.73 11.26
N ASN A 187 -44.03 24.88 10.94
CA ASN A 187 -43.92 24.34 9.56
C ASN A 187 -43.75 22.82 9.39
N ASN A 188 -43.86 21.99 10.43
CA ASN A 188 -43.83 20.51 10.27
C ASN A 188 -45.20 19.82 10.31
N TYR A 189 -46.32 20.56 10.19
CA TYR A 189 -47.67 19.97 10.24
C TYR A 189 -48.33 19.79 8.86
N PHE A 190 -47.67 20.18 7.78
CA PHE A 190 -48.00 19.74 6.44
C PHE A 190 -46.73 19.13 5.82
N ASP A 191 -46.40 17.91 6.23
CA ASP A 191 -45.56 17.03 5.41
C ASP A 191 -46.43 16.49 4.28
N ASN A 192 -46.51 17.27 3.21
CA ASN A 192 -47.14 16.90 1.96
C ASN A 192 -46.28 15.87 1.23
N GLY A 193 -46.19 14.65 1.77
CA GLY A 193 -46.14 13.39 1.03
C GLY A 193 -45.14 13.25 -0.13
N GLU A 194 -44.11 14.09 -0.24
CA GLU A 194 -43.09 14.05 -1.30
C GLU A 194 -41.85 13.27 -0.86
N GLY A 195 -42.05 12.21 -0.08
CA GLY A 195 -41.06 11.18 0.22
C GLY A 195 -41.12 9.96 -0.71
N TYR A 196 -41.88 10.04 -1.81
CA TYR A 196 -42.07 8.94 -2.77
C TYR A 196 -41.69 9.37 -4.19
N ASN A 197 -40.57 10.07 -4.34
CA ASN A 197 -39.97 10.31 -5.67
C ASN A 197 -38.48 9.97 -5.70
N ASP A 198 -38.09 8.94 -4.95
CA ASP A 198 -36.91 8.10 -5.28
C ASP A 198 -37.29 7.00 -6.30
N GLU A 199 -38.36 7.22 -7.08
CA GLU A 199 -38.66 6.46 -8.30
C GLU A 199 -37.92 7.07 -9.49
N ASP A 200 -36.58 6.95 -9.48
CA ASP A 200 -35.74 7.04 -10.68
C ASP A 200 -34.42 6.32 -10.42
N ASP A 201 -34.51 4.99 -10.30
CA ASP A 201 -33.45 4.05 -10.70
C ASP A 201 -34.06 2.68 -11.04
N ASN A 202 -35.37 2.65 -11.38
CA ASN A 202 -35.97 1.51 -12.09
C ASN A 202 -35.62 1.63 -13.58
N LEU A 203 -34.32 1.66 -13.84
CA LEU A 203 -33.74 1.36 -15.14
C LEU A 203 -34.03 -0.13 -15.38
N ASP A 204 -35.19 -0.40 -15.98
CA ASP A 204 -35.37 -1.51 -16.90
C ASP A 204 -34.43 -1.25 -18.10
N GLU A 205 -33.13 -1.31 -17.83
CA GLU A 205 -32.06 -1.26 -18.81
C GLU A 205 -32.18 -2.54 -19.62
N GLY A 206 -32.88 -2.42 -20.75
CA GLY A 206 -32.88 -3.44 -21.79
C GLY A 206 -31.45 -3.93 -22.01
N ASP A 207 -31.31 -5.26 -22.24
CA ASP A 207 -30.09 -6.08 -22.29
C ASP A 207 -28.94 -5.53 -23.20
N GLY A 208 -28.45 -4.33 -22.92
CA GLY A 208 -27.24 -3.75 -23.45
C GLY A 208 -26.06 -4.19 -22.61
N ASN A 209 -24.90 -4.36 -23.23
CA ASN A 209 -23.66 -4.69 -22.52
C ASN A 209 -23.29 -3.54 -21.56
N LEU A 210 -23.65 -3.66 -20.28
CA LEU A 210 -23.19 -2.76 -19.21
C LEU A 210 -21.66 -2.78 -19.14
N SER A 211 -21.06 -1.63 -18.82
CA SER A 211 -19.62 -1.53 -18.54
C SER A 211 -19.24 -2.28 -17.25
N ASN A 212 -17.96 -2.63 -17.11
CA ASN A 212 -17.49 -3.35 -15.92
C ASN A 212 -17.67 -2.52 -14.63
N GLU A 213 -17.59 -1.19 -14.73
CA GLU A 213 -17.78 -0.27 -13.63
C GLU A 213 -19.26 -0.20 -13.19
N GLU A 214 -20.19 -0.14 -14.14
CA GLU A 214 -21.64 -0.14 -13.85
C GLU A 214 -22.07 -1.45 -13.21
N ILE A 215 -21.57 -2.59 -13.71
CA ILE A 215 -21.80 -3.90 -13.13
C ILE A 215 -21.30 -3.94 -11.67
N THR A 216 -20.11 -3.40 -11.42
CA THR A 216 -19.54 -3.33 -10.06
C THR A 216 -20.39 -2.44 -9.16
N ARG A 217 -20.85 -1.29 -9.66
CA ARG A 217 -21.73 -0.38 -8.91
C ARG A 217 -23.07 -1.03 -8.57
N LYS A 218 -23.69 -1.72 -9.53
CA LYS A 218 -24.94 -2.46 -9.32
C LYS A 218 -24.78 -3.53 -8.25
N ARG A 219 -23.72 -4.35 -8.31
CA ARG A 219 -23.43 -5.36 -7.27
C ARG A 219 -23.29 -4.75 -5.88
N ASN A 220 -22.57 -3.63 -5.75
CA ASN A 220 -22.41 -2.95 -4.47
C ASN A 220 -23.75 -2.40 -3.94
N ARG A 221 -24.61 -1.84 -4.80
CA ARG A 221 -25.97 -1.39 -4.42
C ARG A 221 -26.81 -2.54 -3.85
N ILE A 222 -26.82 -3.69 -4.52
CA ILE A 222 -27.56 -4.88 -4.05
C ILE A 222 -26.98 -5.36 -2.71
N PHE A 223 -25.66 -5.37 -2.57
CA PHE A 223 -24.98 -5.76 -1.33
C PHE A 223 -25.35 -4.85 -0.16
N ASP A 224 -25.32 -3.53 -0.36
CA ASP A 224 -25.67 -2.54 0.66
C ASP A 224 -27.15 -2.65 1.07
N PHE A 225 -28.04 -2.84 0.10
CA PHE A 225 -29.47 -3.03 0.34
C PHE A 225 -29.74 -4.28 1.19
N GLU A 226 -29.17 -5.42 0.80
CA GLU A 226 -29.36 -6.68 1.52
C GLU A 226 -28.70 -6.66 2.90
N GLN A 227 -27.53 -6.03 3.04
CA GLN A 227 -26.89 -5.83 4.34
C GLN A 227 -27.76 -4.95 5.27
N LYS A 228 -28.34 -3.86 4.76
CA LYS A 228 -29.25 -2.98 5.52
C LYS A 228 -30.53 -3.73 5.94
N LYS A 229 -31.08 -4.55 5.04
CA LYS A 229 -32.25 -5.39 5.31
C LYS A 229 -31.97 -6.41 6.41
N GLN A 230 -30.84 -7.12 6.35
CA GLN A 230 -30.44 -8.08 7.39
C GLN A 230 -30.22 -7.40 8.74
N ARG A 231 -29.61 -6.22 8.75
CA ARG A 231 -29.41 -5.42 9.96
C ARG A 231 -30.73 -4.93 10.56
N SER A 232 -31.70 -4.55 9.73
CA SER A 232 -33.03 -4.10 10.18
C SER A 232 -33.90 -5.25 10.68
N ASN A 233 -33.66 -6.47 10.17
CA ASN A 233 -34.31 -7.69 10.63
C ASN A 233 -33.79 -8.17 12.01
N VAL A 234 -32.70 -7.57 12.52
CA VAL A 234 -32.30 -7.76 13.90
C VAL A 234 -33.33 -7.03 14.77
N GLY A 235 -34.21 -7.80 15.40
CA GLY A 235 -35.24 -7.28 16.30
C GLY A 235 -34.67 -6.70 17.59
N ARG A 236 -35.32 -7.00 18.72
CA ARG A 236 -34.88 -6.51 20.03
C ARG A 236 -33.44 -6.98 20.33
N VAL A 237 -32.59 -6.06 20.78
CA VAL A 237 -31.19 -6.35 21.14
C VAL A 237 -31.15 -7.26 22.37
N GLU A 238 -30.71 -8.50 22.15
CA GLU A 238 -30.40 -9.46 23.21
C GLU A 238 -28.93 -9.34 23.63
N LYS A 239 -28.65 -9.52 24.92
CA LYS A 239 -27.28 -9.54 25.45
C LYS A 239 -26.76 -10.98 25.52
N ILE A 240 -25.52 -11.18 25.12
CA ILE A 240 -24.81 -12.46 25.18
C ILE A 240 -23.53 -12.32 26.00
N GLU A 241 -23.12 -13.41 26.62
CA GLU A 241 -21.87 -13.50 27.37
C GLU A 241 -20.78 -14.10 26.47
N VAL A 242 -19.69 -13.37 26.29
CA VAL A 242 -18.54 -13.81 25.49
C VAL A 242 -17.34 -13.96 26.40
N ARG A 243 -16.84 -15.18 26.55
CA ARG A 243 -15.67 -15.48 27.36
C ARG A 243 -14.42 -15.51 26.49
N TYR A 244 -13.59 -14.48 26.58
CA TYR A 244 -12.30 -14.42 25.91
C TYR A 244 -11.28 -15.32 26.63
N LEU A 245 -10.63 -16.18 25.86
CA LEU A 245 -9.55 -17.05 26.30
C LEU A 245 -8.25 -16.62 25.62
N GLY A 246 -7.31 -16.08 26.39
CA GLY A 246 -6.03 -15.66 25.83
C GLY A 246 -5.26 -14.65 26.66
N THR A 247 -4.10 -14.24 26.13
CA THR A 247 -3.25 -13.24 26.76
C THR A 247 -3.82 -11.82 26.56
N PRO A 248 -3.74 -10.90 27.54
CA PRO A 248 -3.01 -11.02 28.82
C PRO A 248 -3.74 -11.84 29.91
N GLU A 249 -5.06 -11.69 30.04
CA GLU A 249 -5.89 -12.43 30.99
C GLU A 249 -7.22 -12.84 30.34
N ASP A 250 -7.80 -13.92 30.84
CA ASP A 250 -9.14 -14.36 30.45
C ASP A 250 -10.17 -13.31 30.94
N ALA A 251 -11.07 -12.90 30.04
CA ALA A 251 -12.03 -11.85 30.31
C ALA A 251 -13.43 -12.27 29.87
N THR A 252 -14.43 -11.95 30.67
CA THR A 252 -15.84 -12.10 30.30
C THR A 252 -16.39 -10.75 29.88
N MET A 253 -17.01 -10.70 28.70
CA MET A 253 -17.56 -9.48 28.12
C MET A 253 -19.05 -9.66 27.76
N MET A 254 -19.85 -8.64 28.05
CA MET A 254 -21.27 -8.62 27.67
C MET A 254 -21.45 -7.93 26.32
N MET A 255 -21.90 -8.69 25.32
CA MET A 255 -22.02 -8.27 23.92
C MET A 255 -23.47 -8.29 23.45
N ASN A 256 -23.73 -7.70 22.28
CA ASN A 256 -25.04 -7.71 21.64
C ASN A 256 -25.13 -8.85 20.63
N LYS A 257 -26.14 -9.70 20.78
CA LYS A 257 -26.43 -10.79 19.85
C LYS A 257 -26.69 -10.25 18.43
N LYS A 258 -26.16 -10.91 17.40
CA LYS A 258 -26.29 -10.56 15.97
C LYS A 258 -25.81 -9.16 15.58
N LEU A 259 -25.11 -8.45 16.48
CA LEU A 259 -24.60 -7.09 16.24
C LEU A 259 -23.11 -6.99 16.60
N SER A 260 -22.74 -7.43 17.80
CA SER A 260 -21.34 -7.43 18.23
C SER A 260 -20.54 -8.46 17.44
N THR A 261 -19.30 -8.11 17.14
CA THR A 261 -18.37 -8.93 16.37
C THR A 261 -17.14 -9.28 17.22
N PRO A 262 -16.36 -10.33 16.86
CA PRO A 262 -15.07 -10.58 17.51
C PRO A 262 -14.11 -9.39 17.47
N TYR A 263 -14.18 -8.55 16.43
CA TYR A 263 -13.42 -7.31 16.35
C TYR A 263 -13.79 -6.34 17.47
N ASN A 264 -15.09 -6.18 17.77
CA ASN A 264 -15.52 -5.34 18.90
C ASN A 264 -14.99 -5.90 20.22
N CYS A 265 -15.01 -7.22 20.42
CA CYS A 265 -14.39 -7.86 21.58
C CYS A 265 -12.88 -7.57 21.66
N ALA A 266 -12.17 -7.59 20.53
CA ALA A 266 -10.75 -7.22 20.49
C ALA A 266 -10.52 -5.75 20.90
N GLN A 267 -11.44 -4.83 20.52
CA GLN A 267 -11.38 -3.41 20.91
C GLN A 267 -11.48 -3.23 22.43
N HIS A 268 -12.29 -4.05 23.11
CA HIS A 268 -12.38 -4.02 24.58
C HIS A 268 -11.11 -4.52 25.28
N ILE A 269 -10.29 -5.33 24.61
CA ILE A 269 -9.05 -5.88 25.18
C ILE A 269 -7.88 -4.92 24.96
N SER A 270 -7.55 -4.62 23.69
CA SER A 270 -6.49 -3.67 23.34
C SER A 270 -6.47 -3.36 21.84
N GLU A 271 -5.94 -2.18 21.48
CA GLU A 271 -5.71 -1.81 20.09
C GLU A 271 -4.73 -2.75 19.37
N SER A 272 -3.71 -3.25 20.10
CA SER A 272 -2.72 -4.19 19.55
C SER A 272 -3.39 -5.50 19.10
N LYS A 273 -4.36 -6.01 19.86
CA LYS A 273 -5.15 -7.19 19.45
C LYS A 273 -6.00 -6.90 18.22
N CYS A 274 -6.54 -5.70 18.06
CA CYS A 274 -7.30 -5.32 16.86
C CYS A 274 -6.42 -5.37 15.60
N LYS A 275 -5.17 -4.91 15.69
CA LYS A 275 -4.23 -4.89 14.56
C LYS A 275 -3.61 -6.26 14.25
N THR A 276 -3.44 -7.11 15.26
CA THR A 276 -2.73 -8.40 15.13
C THR A 276 -3.64 -9.61 14.92
N SER A 277 -4.92 -9.51 15.30
CA SER A 277 -5.87 -10.63 15.21
C SER A 277 -6.43 -10.75 13.80
N ALA A 278 -6.07 -11.82 13.12
CA ALA A 278 -6.51 -12.07 11.75
C ALA A 278 -7.90 -12.71 11.71
N VAL A 279 -8.15 -13.67 12.60
CA VAL A 279 -9.33 -14.55 12.63
C VAL A 279 -9.69 -14.87 14.08
N ALA A 280 -10.97 -15.12 14.36
CA ALA A 280 -11.43 -15.61 15.65
C ALA A 280 -11.69 -17.11 15.63
N LEU A 281 -11.47 -17.79 16.75
CA LEU A 281 -11.86 -19.18 16.98
C LEU A 281 -12.94 -19.20 18.06
N LEU A 282 -14.13 -19.66 17.71
CA LEU A 282 -15.25 -19.81 18.61
C LEU A 282 -15.32 -21.24 19.15
N ASN A 283 -15.58 -21.38 20.45
CA ASN A 283 -15.77 -22.66 21.14
C ASN A 283 -14.64 -23.66 20.86
N ASN A 284 -13.42 -23.15 20.67
CA ASN A 284 -12.19 -23.89 20.34
C ASN A 284 -12.29 -24.78 19.08
N LYS A 285 -13.28 -24.53 18.20
CA LYS A 285 -13.56 -25.43 17.06
C LYS A 285 -13.90 -24.70 15.76
N ILE A 286 -14.65 -23.60 15.83
CA ILE A 286 -15.22 -22.95 14.64
C ILE A 286 -14.43 -21.68 14.33
N LEU A 287 -13.81 -21.61 13.15
CA LEU A 287 -13.18 -20.38 12.68
C LEU A 287 -14.25 -19.36 12.26
N TRP A 288 -14.04 -18.11 12.66
CA TRP A 288 -15.00 -17.03 12.52
C TRP A 288 -14.32 -15.76 12.05
N ASP A 289 -14.92 -15.07 11.08
CA ASP A 289 -14.41 -13.79 10.59
C ASP A 289 -14.49 -12.73 11.69
N MET A 290 -13.49 -11.85 11.75
CA MET A 290 -13.42 -10.83 12.80
C MET A 290 -14.60 -9.84 12.76
N HIS A 291 -15.16 -9.58 11.58
CA HIS A 291 -16.30 -8.67 11.39
C HIS A 291 -17.65 -9.39 11.25
N ARG A 292 -17.70 -10.71 11.42
CA ARG A 292 -18.96 -11.47 11.40
C ARG A 292 -19.67 -11.34 12.76
N PRO A 293 -20.95 -10.94 12.81
CA PRO A 293 -21.69 -10.87 14.07
C PRO A 293 -21.76 -12.20 14.82
N LEU A 294 -21.73 -12.16 16.15
CA LEU A 294 -21.84 -13.33 17.01
C LEU A 294 -23.31 -13.74 17.16
N GLU A 295 -23.60 -15.03 16.95
CA GLU A 295 -24.96 -15.56 17.00
C GLU A 295 -25.42 -15.86 18.42
N ASP A 296 -24.58 -16.43 19.28
CA ASP A 296 -24.90 -16.84 20.65
C ASP A 296 -23.69 -16.66 21.58
N SER A 297 -23.89 -16.87 22.89
CA SER A 297 -22.83 -16.90 23.90
C SER A 297 -21.77 -17.95 23.55
N CYS A 298 -20.49 -17.56 23.61
CA CYS A 298 -19.40 -18.40 23.13
C CYS A 298 -18.09 -18.13 23.87
N THR A 299 -17.17 -19.09 23.82
CA THR A 299 -15.75 -18.81 24.12
C THR A 299 -15.06 -18.27 22.88
N LEU A 300 -14.29 -17.19 23.03
CA LEU A 300 -13.62 -16.47 21.95
C LEU A 300 -12.11 -16.55 22.14
N GLN A 301 -11.39 -17.04 21.14
CA GLN A 301 -9.94 -16.96 21.07
C GLN A 301 -9.55 -16.16 19.83
N LEU A 302 -8.68 -15.16 20.00
CA LEU A 302 -8.18 -14.34 18.90
C LEU A 302 -6.90 -14.95 18.34
N LEU A 303 -6.91 -15.31 17.05
CA LEU A 303 -5.79 -15.95 16.38
C LEU A 303 -4.95 -14.92 15.62
N SER A 304 -3.62 -15.07 15.71
CA SER A 304 -2.64 -14.22 15.05
C SER A 304 -1.60 -15.06 14.31
N PHE A 305 -0.85 -14.47 13.39
CA PHE A 305 0.16 -15.18 12.60
C PHE A 305 1.36 -15.71 13.39
N LYS A 306 1.60 -15.19 14.61
CA LYS A 306 2.76 -15.55 15.45
C LYS A 306 2.46 -16.66 16.47
N MET A 307 1.30 -17.30 16.38
CA MET A 307 0.93 -18.39 17.29
C MET A 307 1.64 -19.71 16.95
N ASN A 308 1.67 -20.64 17.91
CA ASN A 308 2.37 -21.93 17.77
C ASN A 308 1.76 -22.83 16.69
N ASP A 309 0.42 -22.82 16.52
CA ASP A 309 -0.28 -23.55 15.46
C ASP A 309 -1.00 -22.59 14.50
N PRO A 310 -0.28 -22.06 13.49
CA PRO A 310 -0.85 -21.10 12.55
C PRO A 310 -1.55 -21.77 11.36
N GLY A 311 -1.72 -23.10 11.33
CA GLY A 311 -2.19 -23.82 10.13
C GLY A 311 -3.52 -23.28 9.58
N ALA A 312 -4.51 -23.11 10.47
CA ALA A 312 -5.82 -22.53 10.14
C ALA A 312 -5.75 -21.06 9.69
N VAL A 313 -4.90 -20.27 10.34
CA VAL A 313 -4.71 -18.84 10.04
C VAL A 313 -4.03 -18.67 8.68
N ASN A 314 -3.03 -19.49 8.38
CA ASN A 314 -2.30 -19.48 7.11
C ASN A 314 -3.22 -19.84 5.94
N ALA A 315 -4.07 -20.87 6.11
CA ALA A 315 -5.07 -21.21 5.10
C ALA A 315 -6.05 -20.04 4.86
N THR A 316 -6.47 -19.36 5.92
CA THR A 316 -7.36 -18.19 5.83
C THR A 316 -6.69 -17.01 5.14
N PHE A 317 -5.42 -16.76 5.43
CA PHE A 317 -4.64 -15.72 4.76
C PHE A 317 -4.47 -16.00 3.27
N TRP A 318 -4.17 -17.24 2.86
CA TRP A 318 -4.03 -17.59 1.44
C TRP A 318 -5.34 -17.52 0.67
N ARG A 319 -6.46 -17.88 1.31
CA ARG A 319 -7.81 -17.64 0.76
C ARG A 319 -8.03 -16.15 0.51
N SER A 320 -7.66 -15.31 1.47
CA SER A 320 -7.80 -13.86 1.36
C SER A 320 -6.88 -13.28 0.27
N CYS A 321 -5.64 -13.78 0.14
CA CYS A 321 -4.72 -13.37 -0.91
C CYS A 321 -5.25 -13.71 -2.31
N SER A 322 -5.86 -14.88 -2.49
CA SER A 322 -6.53 -15.25 -3.75
C SER A 322 -7.70 -14.30 -4.06
N PHE A 323 -8.51 -13.96 -3.05
CA PHE A 323 -9.60 -12.99 -3.21
C PHE A 323 -9.09 -11.59 -3.57
N PHE A 324 -8.06 -11.09 -2.89
CA PHE A 324 -7.44 -9.79 -3.21
C PHE A 324 -6.81 -9.78 -4.61
N LEU A 325 -6.23 -10.90 -5.05
CA LEU A 325 -5.73 -11.04 -6.41
C LEU A 325 -6.87 -10.91 -7.43
N GLY A 326 -8.03 -11.52 -7.17
CA GLY A 326 -9.23 -11.34 -8.00
C GLY A 326 -9.65 -9.87 -8.14
N ALA A 327 -9.64 -9.12 -7.03
CA ALA A 327 -9.93 -7.68 -7.02
C ALA A 327 -8.94 -6.88 -7.88
N VAL A 328 -7.65 -7.15 -7.73
CA VAL A 328 -6.59 -6.46 -8.49
C VAL A 328 -6.67 -6.79 -9.99
N LEU A 329 -6.94 -8.04 -10.34
CA LEU A 329 -7.08 -8.47 -11.72
C LEU A 329 -8.28 -7.77 -12.39
N GLN A 330 -9.44 -7.72 -11.74
CA GLN A 330 -10.60 -7.00 -12.27
C GLN A 330 -10.32 -5.53 -12.54
N LYS A 331 -9.50 -4.88 -11.71
CA LYS A 331 -9.17 -3.46 -11.84
C LYS A 331 -8.08 -3.17 -12.87
N THR A 332 -7.12 -4.09 -13.03
CA THR A 332 -5.95 -3.87 -13.89
C THR A 332 -6.26 -4.15 -15.37
N PHE A 333 -7.14 -5.11 -15.64
CA PHE A 333 -7.49 -5.47 -17.02
C PHE A 333 -8.48 -4.48 -17.64
N LYS A 334 -8.29 -4.19 -18.92
CA LYS A 334 -9.21 -3.39 -19.71
C LYS A 334 -10.45 -4.21 -20.09
N GLU A 335 -11.57 -3.55 -20.32
CA GLU A 335 -12.86 -4.19 -20.62
C GLU A 335 -12.80 -5.09 -21.87
N ASN A 336 -12.03 -4.67 -22.89
CA ASN A 336 -11.85 -5.43 -24.12
C ASN A 336 -11.14 -6.78 -23.94
N ALA A 337 -10.47 -7.02 -22.81
CA ALA A 337 -9.83 -8.31 -22.52
C ALA A 337 -10.87 -9.42 -22.20
N GLY A 338 -12.10 -9.04 -21.86
CA GLY A 338 -13.16 -10.00 -21.52
C GLY A 338 -12.81 -10.89 -20.32
N LEU A 339 -12.28 -10.28 -19.26
CA LEU A 339 -11.85 -11.00 -18.06
C LEU A 339 -13.06 -11.47 -17.24
N PHE A 340 -13.17 -12.79 -17.03
CA PHE A 340 -14.08 -13.38 -16.05
C PHE A 340 -13.31 -14.12 -14.96
N LEU A 341 -13.67 -13.92 -13.69
CA LEU A 341 -13.12 -14.69 -12.58
C LEU A 341 -13.81 -16.05 -12.46
N HIS A 342 -13.05 -17.14 -12.31
CA HIS A 342 -13.60 -18.51 -12.30
C HIS A 342 -13.62 -19.15 -10.91
N SER A 343 -12.47 -19.32 -10.25
CA SER A 343 -12.33 -20.29 -9.14
C SER A 343 -11.90 -19.70 -7.79
N PHE A 344 -12.51 -20.21 -6.72
CA PHE A 344 -12.04 -20.14 -5.34
C PHE A 344 -11.51 -21.52 -4.89
N THR A 345 -10.32 -21.91 -5.37
CA THR A 345 -9.70 -23.18 -4.98
C THR A 345 -9.40 -23.20 -3.47
N LYS A 346 -9.50 -24.38 -2.84
CA LYS A 346 -9.13 -24.51 -1.42
C LYS A 346 -7.66 -24.14 -1.23
N PRO A 347 -7.31 -23.28 -0.26
CA PRO A 347 -5.92 -22.89 -0.04
C PRO A 347 -5.08 -24.09 0.42
N ASN A 348 -3.92 -24.29 -0.20
CA ASN A 348 -2.92 -25.26 0.24
C ASN A 348 -1.57 -24.53 0.44
N VAL A 349 -1.22 -24.26 1.68
CA VAL A 349 0.00 -23.49 2.02
C VAL A 349 1.28 -24.26 1.66
N ARG A 350 1.27 -25.61 1.72
CA ARG A 350 2.42 -26.46 1.39
C ARG A 350 2.81 -26.39 -0.09
N SER A 351 1.86 -26.06 -0.96
CA SER A 351 2.09 -25.90 -2.40
C SER A 351 3.10 -24.80 -2.72
N GLY A 352 3.18 -23.73 -1.93
CA GLY A 352 4.12 -22.64 -2.13
C GLY A 352 3.58 -21.43 -2.91
N SER A 353 2.35 -21.48 -3.44
CA SER A 353 1.69 -20.30 -4.07
C SER A 353 0.17 -20.29 -3.87
N PHE A 354 -0.42 -19.11 -3.66
CA PHE A 354 -1.87 -18.94 -3.78
C PHE A 354 -2.24 -18.74 -5.24
N VAL A 355 -3.44 -19.17 -5.62
CA VAL A 355 -3.87 -19.19 -7.02
C VAL A 355 -5.22 -18.51 -7.20
N HIS A 356 -5.42 -17.91 -8.36
CA HIS A 356 -6.71 -17.41 -8.80
C HIS A 356 -6.88 -17.74 -10.28
N ASP A 357 -7.96 -18.45 -10.62
CA ASP A 357 -8.23 -18.86 -12.00
C ASP A 357 -9.10 -17.81 -12.69
N ILE A 358 -8.69 -17.40 -13.88
CA ILE A 358 -9.35 -16.42 -14.72
C ILE A 358 -9.61 -16.96 -16.11
N ALA A 359 -10.68 -16.51 -16.74
CA ALA A 359 -10.97 -16.72 -18.14
C ALA A 359 -10.71 -15.43 -18.90
N LEU A 360 -10.06 -15.54 -20.05
CA LEU A 360 -9.82 -14.44 -20.98
C LEU A 360 -10.34 -14.82 -22.36
N ASN A 361 -10.76 -13.81 -23.12
CA ASN A 361 -11.15 -14.01 -24.52
C ASN A 361 -9.92 -14.27 -25.40
N GLU A 362 -8.76 -13.73 -25.04
CA GLU A 362 -7.51 -13.89 -25.78
C GLU A 362 -6.87 -15.27 -25.55
N SER A 363 -6.46 -15.94 -26.63
CA SER A 363 -5.92 -17.31 -26.60
C SER A 363 -4.45 -17.43 -26.27
N ASP A 364 -3.67 -16.37 -26.52
CA ASP A 364 -2.21 -16.38 -26.50
C ASP A 364 -1.63 -15.36 -25.52
N TRP A 365 -2.41 -14.98 -24.51
CA TRP A 365 -1.93 -14.09 -23.47
C TRP A 365 -0.73 -14.70 -22.73
N LYS A 366 0.41 -13.99 -22.81
CA LYS A 366 1.64 -14.31 -22.10
C LYS A 366 2.11 -13.04 -21.39
N PRO A 367 1.92 -12.93 -20.07
CA PRO A 367 2.31 -11.73 -19.34
C PRO A 367 3.83 -11.55 -19.34
N SER A 368 4.27 -10.31 -19.49
CA SER A 368 5.67 -9.93 -19.36
C SER A 368 6.07 -9.79 -17.89
N LYS A 369 7.38 -9.56 -17.65
CA LYS A 369 7.86 -9.22 -16.30
C LYS A 369 7.33 -7.86 -15.82
N GLU A 370 7.10 -6.91 -16.74
CA GLU A 370 6.51 -5.61 -16.39
C GLU A 370 5.04 -5.76 -15.95
N ASP A 371 4.29 -6.69 -16.54
CA ASP A 371 2.91 -6.98 -16.14
C ASP A 371 2.84 -7.49 -14.69
N PHE A 372 3.74 -8.42 -14.31
CA PHE A 372 3.82 -8.89 -12.92
C PHE A 372 4.21 -7.79 -11.94
N PHE A 373 5.09 -6.88 -12.35
CA PHE A 373 5.44 -5.72 -11.53
C PHE A 373 4.24 -4.78 -11.36
N THR A 374 3.48 -4.54 -12.43
CA THR A 374 2.25 -3.72 -12.38
C THR A 374 1.21 -4.33 -11.43
N LEU A 375 0.98 -5.63 -11.52
CA LEU A 375 0.08 -6.35 -10.61
C LEU A 375 0.58 -6.31 -9.15
N LYS A 376 1.89 -6.44 -8.92
CA LYS A 376 2.50 -6.28 -7.59
C LYS A 376 2.21 -4.90 -7.02
N VAL A 377 2.44 -3.84 -7.79
CA VAL A 377 2.20 -2.45 -7.37
C VAL A 377 0.73 -2.23 -7.01
N GLU A 378 -0.20 -2.69 -7.84
CA GLU A 378 -1.63 -2.54 -7.56
C GLU A 378 -2.07 -3.38 -6.34
N MET A 379 -1.49 -4.56 -6.14
CA MET A 379 -1.71 -5.38 -4.94
C MET A 379 -1.20 -4.69 -3.67
N THR A 380 -0.02 -4.08 -3.72
CA THR A 380 0.51 -3.27 -2.60
C THR A 380 -0.40 -2.06 -2.34
N LYS A 381 -0.87 -1.37 -3.38
CA LYS A 381 -1.82 -0.26 -3.24
C LYS A 381 -3.16 -0.71 -2.62
N PHE A 382 -3.64 -1.89 -2.97
CA PHE A 382 -4.86 -2.46 -2.38
C PHE A 382 -4.68 -2.80 -0.88
N ALA A 383 -3.48 -3.25 -0.49
CA ALA A 383 -3.16 -3.49 0.92
C ALA A 383 -3.11 -2.19 1.75
N THR A 384 -2.49 -1.13 1.20
CA THR A 384 -2.33 0.15 1.93
C THR A 384 -3.64 0.90 2.16
N GLN A 385 -4.69 0.59 1.41
CA GLN A 385 -6.03 1.15 1.63
C GLN A 385 -6.69 0.67 2.93
N ASN A 386 -6.19 -0.40 3.57
CA ASN A 386 -6.70 -0.94 4.83
C ASN A 386 -8.23 -1.15 4.82
N LEU A 387 -8.71 -1.77 3.74
CA LEU A 387 -10.13 -2.01 3.53
C LEU A 387 -10.59 -3.15 4.43
N LYS A 388 -11.73 -2.95 5.09
CA LYS A 388 -12.42 -3.98 5.86
C LYS A 388 -12.93 -5.08 4.92
N VAL A 389 -12.74 -6.33 5.31
CA VAL A 389 -13.33 -7.49 4.62
C VAL A 389 -14.68 -7.80 5.25
N GLU A 390 -15.75 -7.60 4.48
CA GLU A 390 -17.12 -7.77 4.93
C GLU A 390 -17.73 -9.05 4.38
N ARG A 391 -18.44 -9.79 5.24
CA ARG A 391 -19.13 -11.03 4.88
C ARG A 391 -20.63 -10.78 4.83
N LEU A 392 -21.30 -11.31 3.81
CA LEU A 392 -22.75 -11.30 3.69
C LEU A 392 -23.23 -12.69 3.27
N GLU A 393 -24.29 -13.17 3.89
CA GLU A 393 -24.94 -14.43 3.53
C GLU A 393 -26.23 -14.11 2.80
N VAL A 394 -26.37 -14.59 1.56
CA VAL A 394 -27.50 -14.26 0.69
C VAL A 394 -28.19 -15.52 0.16
N SER A 395 -29.42 -15.38 -0.30
CA SER A 395 -30.11 -16.44 -1.01
C SER A 395 -29.50 -16.69 -2.40
N HIS A 396 -29.77 -17.87 -2.94
CA HIS A 396 -29.37 -18.23 -4.30
C HIS A 396 -29.82 -17.20 -5.35
N ASP A 397 -31.06 -16.73 -5.27
CA ASP A 397 -31.64 -15.83 -6.27
C ASP A 397 -30.91 -14.47 -6.30
N ILE A 398 -30.63 -13.90 -5.12
CA ILE A 398 -29.87 -12.65 -4.99
C ILE A 398 -28.44 -12.84 -5.52
N ALA A 399 -27.80 -13.97 -5.19
CA ALA A 399 -26.47 -14.25 -5.72
C ALA A 399 -26.46 -14.40 -7.24
N LEU A 400 -27.50 -15.01 -7.83
CA LEU A 400 -27.66 -15.16 -9.27
C LEU A 400 -27.85 -13.80 -9.96
N GLU A 401 -28.60 -12.90 -9.34
CA GLU A 401 -28.75 -11.51 -9.81
C GLU A 401 -27.41 -10.76 -9.79
N MET A 402 -26.65 -10.87 -8.70
CA MET A 402 -25.34 -10.21 -8.56
C MET A 402 -24.29 -10.70 -9.58
N PHE A 403 -24.33 -11.98 -9.97
CA PHE A 403 -23.35 -12.57 -10.88
C PHE A 403 -23.92 -12.97 -12.24
N LYS A 404 -25.01 -12.31 -12.68
CA LYS A 404 -25.69 -12.61 -13.96
C LYS A 404 -24.71 -12.59 -15.15
N GLU A 405 -23.75 -11.68 -15.13
CA GLU A 405 -22.82 -11.43 -16.23
C GLU A 405 -21.70 -12.49 -16.32
N ASN A 406 -21.36 -13.13 -15.20
CA ASN A 406 -20.27 -14.11 -15.16
C ASN A 406 -20.83 -15.53 -15.41
N PRO A 407 -20.53 -16.15 -16.56
CA PRO A 407 -21.07 -17.48 -16.91
C PRO A 407 -20.59 -18.57 -15.95
N PHE A 408 -19.33 -18.51 -15.51
CA PHE A 408 -18.73 -19.53 -14.64
C PHE A 408 -19.38 -19.54 -13.25
N LYS A 409 -19.60 -18.35 -12.67
CA LYS A 409 -20.23 -18.25 -11.35
C LYS A 409 -21.68 -18.68 -11.39
N ARG A 410 -22.40 -18.37 -12.47
CA ARG A 410 -23.79 -18.82 -12.68
C ARG A 410 -23.90 -20.35 -12.69
N GLU A 411 -22.96 -21.03 -13.34
CA GLU A 411 -22.93 -22.50 -13.36
C GLU A 411 -22.57 -23.10 -12.00
N GLN A 412 -21.68 -22.45 -11.24
CA GLN A 412 -21.25 -22.93 -9.92
C GLN A 412 -22.31 -22.71 -8.82
N LEU A 413 -23.08 -21.63 -8.89
CA LEU A 413 -24.03 -21.19 -7.85
C LEU A 413 -25.03 -22.28 -7.39
N PRO A 414 -25.68 -23.04 -8.29
CA PRO A 414 -26.58 -24.13 -7.89
C PRO A 414 -25.89 -25.18 -7.01
N SER A 415 -24.67 -25.60 -7.37
CA SER A 415 -23.90 -26.59 -6.61
C SER A 415 -23.51 -26.10 -5.20
N ILE A 416 -23.20 -24.81 -5.09
CA ILE A 416 -22.82 -24.15 -3.83
C ILE A 416 -24.04 -24.02 -2.93
N SER A 417 -25.16 -23.55 -3.49
CA SER A 417 -26.42 -23.36 -2.79
C SER A 417 -26.94 -24.67 -2.20
N ASN A 418 -26.93 -25.75 -2.98
CA ASN A 418 -27.36 -27.08 -2.53
C ASN A 418 -26.49 -27.65 -1.40
N SER A 419 -25.20 -27.29 -1.34
CA SER A 419 -24.30 -27.73 -0.28
C SER A 419 -24.53 -27.01 1.05
N ASN A 420 -25.10 -25.80 1.01
CA ASN A 420 -25.21 -24.87 2.13
C ASN A 420 -26.68 -24.50 2.44
N ASN A 421 -27.61 -25.42 2.23
CA ASN A 421 -29.05 -25.23 2.52
C ASN A 421 -29.66 -23.98 1.86
N GLY A 422 -29.26 -23.64 0.64
CA GLY A 422 -29.79 -22.48 -0.09
C GLY A 422 -29.02 -21.17 0.11
N ILE A 423 -27.98 -21.17 0.94
CA ILE A 423 -27.24 -19.95 1.35
C ILE A 423 -25.90 -19.86 0.63
N VAL A 424 -25.61 -18.70 0.06
CA VAL A 424 -24.34 -18.38 -0.59
C VAL A 424 -23.61 -17.32 0.24
N THR A 425 -22.34 -17.58 0.56
CA THR A 425 -21.50 -16.64 1.29
C THR A 425 -20.73 -15.74 0.32
N LEU A 426 -20.95 -14.43 0.46
CA LEU A 426 -20.27 -13.39 -0.28
C LEU A 426 -19.30 -12.64 0.63
N TYR A 427 -18.22 -12.17 0.02
CA TYR A 427 -17.24 -11.32 0.65
C TYR A 427 -17.03 -10.05 -0.19
N ARG A 428 -16.91 -8.93 0.50
CA ARG A 428 -16.64 -7.61 -0.07
C ARG A 428 -15.36 -7.04 0.51
N ALA A 429 -14.50 -6.49 -0.34
CA ALA A 429 -13.40 -5.62 0.08
C ALA A 429 -13.33 -4.41 -0.87
N GLY A 430 -13.67 -3.23 -0.34
CA GLY A 430 -13.89 -2.04 -1.16
C GLY A 430 -15.06 -2.27 -2.10
N ASP A 431 -14.81 -2.15 -3.41
CA ASP A 431 -15.84 -2.32 -4.44
C ASP A 431 -15.90 -3.75 -5.00
N HIS A 432 -14.93 -4.60 -4.65
CA HIS A 432 -14.85 -5.97 -5.16
C HIS A 432 -15.69 -6.92 -4.31
N ILE A 433 -16.58 -7.68 -4.97
CA ILE A 433 -17.45 -8.68 -4.35
C ILE A 433 -17.22 -10.04 -5.03
N ASP A 434 -16.98 -11.07 -4.24
CA ASP A 434 -16.83 -12.45 -4.70
C ASP A 434 -17.40 -13.48 -3.70
N ILE A 435 -17.70 -14.68 -4.21
CA ILE A 435 -18.11 -15.87 -3.47
C ILE A 435 -16.85 -16.56 -2.94
N SER A 436 -16.87 -16.98 -1.67
CA SER A 436 -15.79 -17.79 -1.11
C SER A 436 -16.29 -18.73 -0.02
N LYS A 437 -15.61 -19.87 0.11
CA LYS A 437 -15.91 -20.89 1.13
C LYS A 437 -14.92 -20.78 2.28
N GLY A 438 -15.41 -20.30 3.42
CA GLY A 438 -14.67 -20.21 4.67
C GLY A 438 -14.19 -18.78 5.00
N PRO A 439 -13.67 -18.58 6.21
CA PRO A 439 -13.37 -17.25 6.71
C PRO A 439 -12.20 -16.59 5.96
N MET A 440 -12.17 -15.26 6.02
CA MET A 440 -11.11 -14.39 5.52
C MET A 440 -10.45 -13.62 6.67
N VAL A 441 -9.31 -12.97 6.38
CA VAL A 441 -8.68 -12.04 7.30
C VAL A 441 -9.53 -10.78 7.47
N ALA A 442 -9.39 -10.09 8.61
CA ALA A 442 -10.24 -8.95 8.93
C ALA A 442 -10.12 -7.75 7.96
N SER A 443 -8.91 -7.48 7.48
CA SER A 443 -8.60 -6.30 6.64
C SER A 443 -7.55 -6.61 5.57
N THR A 444 -7.55 -5.83 4.49
CA THR A 444 -6.50 -5.88 3.45
C THR A 444 -5.11 -5.50 3.98
N SER A 445 -5.03 -4.79 5.10
CA SER A 445 -3.74 -4.42 5.73
C SER A 445 -2.94 -5.60 6.29
N PHE A 446 -3.57 -6.77 6.44
CA PHE A 446 -2.84 -8.00 6.76
C PHE A 446 -1.97 -8.50 5.63
N LEU A 447 -2.19 -8.03 4.39
CA LEU A 447 -1.30 -8.31 3.27
C LEU A 447 -0.03 -7.47 3.40
N GLY A 448 1.10 -8.13 3.65
CA GLY A 448 2.42 -7.51 3.69
C GLY A 448 3.12 -7.62 2.34
N THR A 449 4.33 -8.17 2.34
CA THR A 449 5.12 -8.39 1.12
C THR A 449 4.41 -9.39 0.21
N SER A 450 4.14 -9.01 -1.03
CA SER A 450 3.52 -9.88 -2.03
C SER A 450 4.21 -9.78 -3.38
N ALA A 451 4.09 -10.83 -4.19
CA ALA A 451 4.56 -10.89 -5.56
C ALA A 451 3.72 -11.86 -6.39
N ILE A 452 3.50 -11.51 -7.66
CA ILE A 452 2.93 -12.42 -8.65
C ILE A 452 4.09 -13.16 -9.32
N ALA A 453 4.06 -14.49 -9.27
CA ALA A 453 5.17 -15.34 -9.65
C ALA A 453 5.05 -15.84 -11.08
N SER A 454 3.86 -16.32 -11.47
CA SER A 454 3.64 -16.93 -12.78
C SER A 454 2.17 -16.96 -13.19
N VAL A 455 1.93 -17.13 -14.48
CA VAL A 455 0.62 -17.40 -15.06
C VAL A 455 0.73 -18.63 -15.95
N HIS A 456 -0.18 -19.59 -15.76
CA HIS A 456 -0.19 -20.85 -16.51
C HIS A 456 -1.52 -21.00 -17.24
N LYS A 457 -1.50 -21.34 -18.52
CA LYS A 457 -2.73 -21.71 -19.24
C LYS A 457 -3.16 -23.12 -18.80
N ILE A 458 -4.38 -23.25 -18.31
CA ILE A 458 -4.95 -24.52 -17.78
C ILE A 458 -6.07 -25.09 -18.65
N SER A 459 -6.58 -24.33 -19.63
CA SER A 459 -7.59 -24.85 -20.57
C SER A 459 -7.01 -25.91 -21.50
N ALA A 460 -7.79 -26.97 -21.73
CA ALA A 460 -7.52 -27.95 -22.78
C ALA A 460 -7.59 -27.30 -24.18
N GLU A 461 -6.88 -27.85 -25.17
CA GLU A 461 -6.75 -27.29 -26.53
C GLU A 461 -8.11 -27.10 -27.26
N ASN A 462 -9.16 -27.82 -26.84
CA ASN A 462 -10.50 -27.78 -27.43
C ASN A 462 -11.56 -27.10 -26.55
N ALA A 463 -11.16 -26.35 -25.51
CA ALA A 463 -12.10 -25.67 -24.63
C ALA A 463 -12.69 -24.40 -25.28
N SER A 464 -13.96 -24.12 -25.01
CA SER A 464 -14.66 -22.91 -25.48
C SER A 464 -14.14 -21.62 -24.85
N CYS A 465 -13.38 -21.71 -23.75
CA CYS A 465 -12.79 -20.57 -23.05
C CYS A 465 -11.32 -20.83 -22.67
N ASN A 466 -10.48 -19.80 -22.78
CA ASN A 466 -9.08 -19.88 -22.37
C ASN A 466 -8.99 -19.57 -20.88
N LEU A 467 -8.64 -20.59 -20.10
CA LEU A 467 -8.48 -20.50 -18.65
C LEU A 467 -7.01 -20.35 -18.30
N TYR A 468 -6.72 -19.39 -17.45
CA TYR A 468 -5.40 -19.08 -16.95
C TYR A 468 -5.39 -19.11 -15.43
N ARG A 469 -4.37 -19.72 -14.86
CA ARG A 469 -4.10 -19.74 -13.43
C ARG A 469 -3.03 -18.72 -13.10
N VAL A 470 -3.42 -17.65 -12.43
CA VAL A 470 -2.51 -16.63 -11.89
C VAL A 470 -2.03 -17.07 -10.51
N GLN A 471 -0.72 -17.07 -10.30
CA GLN A 471 -0.11 -17.54 -9.05
C GLN A 471 0.73 -16.45 -8.41
N GLY A 472 0.58 -16.31 -7.09
CA GLY A 472 1.34 -15.37 -6.29
C GLY A 472 1.82 -15.98 -4.99
N VAL A 473 2.73 -15.26 -4.33
CA VAL A 473 3.20 -15.54 -2.99
C VAL A 473 3.11 -14.26 -2.15
N ALA A 474 2.69 -14.41 -0.90
CA ALA A 474 2.55 -13.29 0.01
C ALA A 474 2.91 -13.71 1.43
N LEU A 475 3.41 -12.74 2.19
CA LEU A 475 3.65 -12.83 3.62
C LEU A 475 2.74 -11.84 4.34
N PRO A 476 2.21 -12.21 5.51
CA PRO A 476 1.36 -11.31 6.27
C PRO A 476 2.18 -10.19 6.92
N THR A 477 1.53 -9.05 7.15
CA THR A 477 2.12 -7.91 7.84
C THR A 477 2.61 -8.33 9.24
N GLY A 478 3.88 -8.01 9.55
CA GLY A 478 4.53 -8.39 10.80
C GLY A 478 5.39 -9.66 10.75
N ILE A 479 5.39 -10.38 9.61
CA ILE A 479 6.41 -11.38 9.28
C ILE A 479 7.37 -10.75 8.26
N SER A 480 8.56 -10.38 8.73
CA SER A 480 9.62 -9.85 7.86
C SER A 480 10.53 -10.98 7.38
N MET A 481 10.91 -10.92 6.11
CA MET A 481 11.82 -11.86 5.47
C MET A 481 12.85 -11.10 4.63
N ASN A 482 14.06 -11.63 4.53
CA ASN A 482 15.09 -11.08 3.66
C ASN A 482 14.62 -11.09 2.19
N SER A 483 14.86 -9.98 1.47
CA SER A 483 14.55 -9.84 0.03
C SER A 483 15.11 -11.01 -0.78
N PHE A 484 16.33 -11.46 -0.52
CA PHE A 484 16.90 -12.63 -1.20
C PHE A 484 16.05 -13.89 -1.01
N ALA A 485 15.61 -14.18 0.21
CA ALA A 485 14.80 -15.36 0.49
C ALA A 485 13.40 -15.24 -0.13
N PHE A 486 12.80 -14.05 -0.10
CA PHE A 486 11.50 -13.83 -0.70
C PHE A 486 11.56 -13.91 -2.24
N ASN A 487 12.41 -13.12 -2.89
CA ASN A 487 12.48 -12.99 -4.34
C ASN A 487 13.16 -14.19 -5.03
N ASN A 488 14.18 -14.80 -4.44
CA ASN A 488 14.92 -15.89 -5.11
C ASN A 488 14.49 -17.28 -4.65
N ILE A 489 13.90 -17.46 -3.46
CA ILE A 489 13.50 -18.80 -2.99
C ILE A 489 11.98 -18.96 -3.11
N LEU A 490 11.22 -18.07 -2.48
CA LEU A 490 9.76 -18.21 -2.44
C LEU A 490 9.12 -17.93 -3.80
N VAL A 491 9.48 -16.82 -4.46
CA VAL A 491 8.94 -16.48 -5.79
C VAL A 491 9.36 -17.51 -6.83
N GLU A 492 10.60 -18.02 -6.80
CA GLU A 492 11.02 -19.09 -7.72
C GLU A 492 10.25 -20.40 -7.49
N ARG A 493 10.01 -20.79 -6.23
CA ARG A 493 9.15 -21.94 -5.94
C ARG A 493 7.72 -21.71 -6.44
N ALA A 494 7.19 -20.50 -6.26
CA ALA A 494 5.84 -20.12 -6.69
C ALA A 494 5.68 -20.01 -8.22
N ARG A 495 6.77 -20.07 -9.01
CA ARG A 495 6.69 -20.18 -10.48
C ARG A 495 6.25 -21.56 -10.94
N LYS A 496 6.45 -22.60 -10.12
CA LYS A 496 6.02 -23.97 -10.45
C LYS A 496 4.50 -24.04 -10.38
N LEU A 497 3.88 -24.69 -11.37
CA LEU A 497 2.44 -24.86 -11.44
C LEU A 497 1.91 -25.53 -10.17
N ASN A 498 1.10 -24.82 -9.42
CA ASN A 498 0.33 -25.38 -8.33
C ASN A 498 -0.83 -26.26 -8.85
N PRO A 499 -0.85 -27.58 -8.55
CA PRO A 499 -1.85 -28.51 -9.08
C PRO A 499 -3.21 -28.44 -8.35
N VAL A 500 -3.32 -27.66 -7.28
CA VAL A 500 -4.53 -27.62 -6.44
C VAL A 500 -5.80 -27.36 -7.25
N GLY A 501 -6.79 -28.23 -7.10
CA GLY A 501 -8.08 -28.11 -7.79
C GLY A 501 -8.06 -28.48 -9.28
N LEU A 502 -6.92 -28.87 -9.85
CA LEU A 502 -6.89 -29.56 -11.14
C LEU A 502 -7.16 -31.06 -10.90
N GLN A 503 -7.81 -31.74 -11.85
CA GLN A 503 -7.97 -33.19 -11.77
C GLN A 503 -6.58 -33.84 -11.85
N GLN A 504 -6.10 -34.40 -10.74
CA GLN A 504 -4.83 -35.13 -10.72
C GLN A 504 -4.99 -36.46 -11.47
N THR A 505 -4.07 -36.76 -12.37
CA THR A 505 -3.86 -38.11 -12.91
C THR A 505 -3.53 -39.05 -11.74
N GLN A 506 -3.98 -40.31 -11.82
CA GLN A 506 -4.03 -41.28 -10.72
C GLN A 506 -2.72 -41.52 -9.93
N GLU A 507 -1.56 -41.10 -10.43
CA GLU A 507 -0.25 -41.31 -9.81
C GLU A 507 0.01 -40.43 -8.56
N GLU A 508 -0.60 -39.24 -8.43
CA GLU A 508 -0.36 -38.35 -7.27
C GLU A 508 -1.21 -38.69 -6.03
N ASN A 509 -2.21 -39.56 -6.18
CA ASN A 509 -3.06 -39.99 -5.07
C ASN A 509 -2.37 -41.02 -4.15
N GLU A 510 -1.38 -41.75 -4.65
CA GLU A 510 -0.66 -42.76 -3.85
C GLU A 510 0.29 -42.11 -2.84
N GLU A 511 0.95 -41.01 -3.17
CA GLU A 511 1.84 -40.30 -2.24
C GLU A 511 1.07 -39.59 -1.11
N GLN A 512 -0.13 -39.07 -1.39
CA GLN A 512 -0.96 -38.40 -0.38
C GLN A 512 -1.61 -39.38 0.60
N HIS A 513 -1.86 -40.62 0.19
CA HIS A 513 -2.45 -41.64 1.06
C HIS A 513 -1.44 -42.25 2.05
N ILE A 514 -0.14 -42.21 1.74
CA ILE A 514 0.91 -42.77 2.60
C ILE A 514 1.25 -41.85 3.78
N GLU A 515 1.16 -40.51 3.63
CA GLU A 515 1.50 -39.56 4.71
C GLU A 515 0.39 -39.32 5.75
N GLN A 516 -0.86 -39.74 5.53
CA GLN A 516 -2.00 -39.52 6.46
C GLN A 516 -2.34 -40.72 7.34
N SER A 517 -1.37 -41.59 7.64
CA SER A 517 -1.54 -42.66 8.64
C SER A 517 -1.15 -42.16 10.03
N PRO A 518 -2.00 -42.27 11.08
CA PRO A 518 -1.64 -41.85 12.43
C PRO A 518 -0.66 -42.86 13.06
N ILE A 519 0.54 -42.40 13.41
CA ILE A 519 1.48 -43.14 14.25
C ILE A 519 0.87 -43.25 15.65
N LEU A 520 0.24 -44.39 15.95
CA LEU A 520 -0.20 -44.77 17.29
C LEU A 520 0.71 -45.89 17.82
N GLN A 521 1.45 -45.54 18.88
CA GLN A 521 1.81 -46.35 20.05
C GLN A 521 2.38 -47.77 19.82
N GLN A 522 3.68 -47.92 20.05
CA GLN A 522 4.22 -49.08 20.77
C GLN A 522 5.32 -48.66 21.75
N SER A 523 4.91 -48.42 22.99
CA SER A 523 5.78 -48.52 24.17
C SER A 523 4.99 -49.25 25.27
N ALA A 524 4.99 -50.57 25.19
CA ALA A 524 4.66 -51.48 26.30
C ALA A 524 5.09 -52.90 25.89
N ASN A 525 6.28 -53.30 26.33
CA ASN A 525 6.61 -54.62 26.86
C ASN A 525 7.99 -54.58 27.51
#